data_AF-A0A966I343-F1
#
_entry.id   AF-A0A966I343-F1
#
_cell.length_a   1.000
_cell.length_b   1.000
_cell.length_c   1.000
_cell.angle_alpha   90.00
_cell.angle_beta   90.00
_cell.angle_gamma   90.00
#
_symmetry.space_group_name_H-M   'P 1'
#
loop_
_entity.id
_entity.type
_entity.pdbx_description
1 polymer ?
#
loop_
_entity_poly.entity_id
_entity_poly.type
_entity_poly.pdbx_seq_one_letter_code
_entity_poly.pdbx_strand_id
1 'polypeptide(L)'
;ELVSISVIDQGIGIAAKDHQRIFERFYRVDKARSRSTGGSGLGLSIVRHIVSNHGGTVSVASEEGRGSTFTIVLPRAVRSDSDDNEPATDEFNEQSPVVTPASERNLTR
;
A
#
# COMPACT_ATOMS: atom_id res chain seq x y z
N GLU A 1 3.00 6.34 -20.09
CA GLU A 1 1.69 5.66 -20.03
C GLU A 1 1.04 5.95 -18.68
N LEU A 2 -0.29 6.01 -18.62
CA LEU A 2 -1.05 6.28 -17.38
C LEU A 2 -1.83 5.04 -16.97
N VAL A 3 -2.02 4.85 -15.66
CA VAL A 3 -2.84 3.79 -15.07
C VAL A 3 -4.03 4.44 -14.38
N SER A 4 -5.24 3.97 -14.67
CA SER A 4 -6.49 4.40 -14.04
C SER A 4 -7.05 3.30 -13.15
N ILE A 5 -7.45 3.66 -11.94
CA ILE A 5 -8.07 2.74 -10.97
C ILE A 5 -9.36 3.38 -10.48
N SER A 6 -10.48 2.67 -10.61
CA SER A 6 -11.79 3.14 -10.18
C SER A 6 -12.39 2.22 -9.11
N VAL A 7 -12.93 2.82 -8.05
CA VAL A 7 -13.66 2.14 -6.98
C VAL A 7 -15.10 2.61 -7.01
N ILE A 8 -16.02 1.68 -7.22
CA ILE A 8 -17.46 1.94 -7.31
C ILE A 8 -18.12 1.47 -6.02
N ASP A 9 -18.86 2.34 -5.38
CA ASP A 9 -19.74 2.03 -4.25
C ASP A 9 -21.21 2.21 -4.64
N GLN A 10 -22.09 1.45 -3.98
CA GLN A 10 -23.54 1.51 -4.13
C GLN A 10 -24.21 2.22 -2.94
N GLY A 11 -23.49 3.13 -2.30
CA GLY A 11 -23.96 3.85 -1.12
C GLY A 11 -24.96 4.96 -1.44
N ILE A 12 -25.13 5.88 -0.50
CA ILE A 12 -26.10 6.98 -0.60
C ILE A 12 -25.72 8.06 -1.62
N GLY A 13 -24.52 8.01 -2.19
CA GLY A 13 -23.98 9.06 -3.06
C GLY A 13 -23.66 10.37 -2.33
N ILE A 14 -23.23 11.37 -3.11
CA ILE A 14 -22.72 12.66 -2.65
C ILE A 14 -23.26 13.77 -3.55
N ALA A 15 -23.84 14.80 -2.96
CA ALA A 15 -24.32 15.97 -3.69
C ALA A 15 -23.17 16.71 -4.41
N ALA A 16 -23.43 17.23 -5.62
CA ALA A 16 -22.43 17.87 -6.48
C ALA A 16 -21.65 19.02 -5.79
N LYS A 17 -22.32 19.79 -4.93
CA LYS A 17 -21.72 20.89 -4.15
C LYS A 17 -20.59 20.43 -3.22
N ASP A 18 -20.57 19.15 -2.86
CA ASP A 18 -19.64 18.59 -1.89
C ASP A 18 -18.45 17.91 -2.56
N HIS A 19 -18.50 17.61 -3.86
CA HIS A 19 -17.50 16.82 -4.59
C HIS A 19 -16.07 17.35 -4.46
N GLN A 20 -15.88 18.67 -4.40
CA GLN A 20 -14.56 19.26 -4.19
C GLN A 20 -14.12 19.18 -2.72
N ARG A 21 -15.07 19.41 -1.81
CA ARG A 21 -14.82 19.56 -0.37
C ARG A 21 -14.57 18.23 0.33
N ILE A 22 -15.07 17.11 -0.19
CA ILE A 22 -14.83 15.77 0.38
C ILE A 22 -13.35 15.37 0.45
N PHE A 23 -12.48 16.06 -0.30
CA PHE A 23 -11.03 15.86 -0.24
C PHE A 23 -10.32 16.79 0.78
N GLU A 24 -11.05 17.69 1.43
CA GLU A 24 -10.52 18.53 2.51
C GLU A 24 -10.37 17.72 3.81
N ARG A 25 -9.32 18.00 4.57
CA ARG A 25 -9.12 17.38 5.88
C ARG A 25 -10.27 17.74 6.81
N PHE A 26 -10.78 16.74 7.53
CA PHE A 26 -11.88 16.86 8.49
C PHE A 26 -13.24 17.24 7.88
N TYR A 27 -13.37 17.36 6.55
CA TYR A 27 -14.66 17.61 5.93
C TYR A 27 -15.54 16.36 5.96
N ARG A 28 -16.84 16.58 6.23
CA ARG A 28 -17.85 15.53 6.32
C ARG A 28 -19.15 16.09 5.76
N VAL A 29 -19.69 15.43 4.72
CA VAL A 29 -20.90 15.84 4.00
C VAL A 29 -22.11 15.93 4.94
N ASP A 30 -22.19 15.04 5.92
CA ASP A 30 -23.37 14.98 6.77
C ASP A 30 -23.01 14.71 8.24
N LYS A 31 -22.97 15.75 9.09
CA LYS A 31 -22.51 15.69 10.48
C LYS A 31 -23.39 14.79 11.37
N ALA A 32 -24.67 14.61 11.05
CA ALA A 32 -25.62 13.86 11.87
C ALA A 32 -25.45 12.33 11.74
N ARG A 33 -25.28 11.80 10.52
CA ARG A 33 -24.96 10.37 10.27
C ARG A 33 -23.52 10.01 10.64
N SER A 34 -22.64 10.99 10.60
CA SER A 34 -21.22 10.89 10.93
C SER A 34 -20.93 10.34 12.34
N ARG A 35 -21.87 10.49 13.28
CA ARG A 35 -21.66 10.05 14.68
C ARG A 35 -21.78 8.54 14.84
N SER A 36 -22.45 7.82 13.94
CA SER A 36 -22.68 6.38 14.09
C SER A 36 -21.61 5.49 13.43
N THR A 37 -20.96 5.95 12.36
CA THR A 37 -20.00 5.13 11.59
C THR A 37 -18.53 5.34 11.92
N GLY A 38 -18.19 6.37 12.71
CA GLY A 38 -16.80 6.64 13.09
C GLY A 38 -15.94 7.12 11.92
N GLY A 39 -15.14 8.16 12.14
CA GLY A 39 -14.20 8.65 11.13
C GLY A 39 -13.85 10.11 11.34
N SER A 40 -12.54 10.40 11.36
CA SER A 40 -12.01 11.76 11.51
C SER A 40 -12.19 12.63 10.27
N GLY A 41 -12.64 12.08 9.13
CA GLY A 41 -12.70 12.80 7.86
C GLY A 41 -11.32 13.00 7.22
N LEU A 42 -10.34 12.14 7.54
CA LEU A 42 -8.99 12.23 6.98
C LEU A 42 -8.77 11.36 5.74
N GLY A 43 -9.55 10.29 5.54
CA GLY A 43 -9.29 9.27 4.50
C GLY A 43 -9.09 9.85 3.10
N LEU A 44 -10.08 10.55 2.54
CA LEU A 44 -9.99 11.12 1.19
C LEU A 44 -8.93 12.22 1.06
N SER A 45 -8.64 12.96 2.14
CA SER A 45 -7.56 13.94 2.14
C SER A 45 -6.17 13.30 2.08
N ILE A 46 -6.01 12.13 2.71
CA ILE A 46 -4.79 11.32 2.62
C ILE A 46 -4.66 10.77 1.20
N VAL A 47 -5.73 10.23 0.63
CA VAL A 47 -5.75 9.74 -0.76
C VAL A 47 -5.30 10.85 -1.72
N ARG A 48 -5.90 12.04 -1.66
CA ARG A 48 -5.52 13.16 -2.52
C ARG A 48 -4.05 13.53 -2.37
N HIS A 49 -3.53 13.54 -1.13
CA HIS A 49 -2.12 13.85 -0.88
C HIS A 49 -1.18 12.80 -1.47
N ILE A 50 -1.43 11.51 -1.20
CA ILE A 50 -0.61 10.41 -1.72
C ILE A 50 -0.63 10.42 -3.24
N VAL A 51 -1.81 10.48 -3.86
CA VAL A 51 -1.95 10.49 -5.33
C VAL A 51 -1.22 11.68 -5.95
N SER A 52 -1.36 12.87 -5.36
CA SER A 52 -0.66 14.08 -5.86
C SER A 52 0.86 13.96 -5.73
N ASN A 53 1.37 13.41 -4.63
CA ASN A 53 2.81 13.18 -4.43
C ASN A 53 3.39 12.17 -5.44
N HIS A 54 2.55 11.28 -5.97
CA HIS A 54 2.92 10.34 -7.03
C HIS A 54 2.66 10.92 -8.45
N GLY A 55 2.40 12.22 -8.57
CA GLY A 55 2.16 12.90 -9.86
C GLY A 55 0.82 12.54 -10.50
N GLY A 56 -0.13 12.02 -9.72
CA GLY A 56 -1.45 11.61 -10.18
C GLY A 56 -2.57 12.59 -9.85
N THR A 57 -3.78 12.19 -10.21
CA THR A 57 -5.02 12.92 -9.89
C THR A 57 -6.08 11.99 -9.31
N VAL A 58 -6.98 12.53 -8.49
CA VAL A 58 -8.15 11.83 -7.96
C VAL A 58 -9.42 12.62 -8.27
N SER A 59 -10.48 11.93 -8.67
CA SER A 59 -11.79 12.50 -8.97
C SER A 59 -12.93 11.65 -8.40
N VAL A 60 -14.13 12.22 -8.35
CA VAL A 60 -15.36 11.53 -7.95
C VAL A 60 -16.44 11.80 -8.98
N ALA A 61 -17.21 10.77 -9.33
CA ALA A 61 -18.50 10.88 -9.98
C ALA A 61 -19.54 10.28 -9.03
N SER A 62 -20.54 11.06 -8.63
CA SER A 62 -21.51 10.62 -7.62
C SER A 62 -22.84 11.32 -7.80
N GLU A 63 -23.92 10.58 -7.50
CA GLU A 63 -25.29 11.08 -7.50
C GLU A 63 -26.01 10.53 -6.26
N GLU A 64 -26.75 11.40 -5.56
CA GLU A 64 -27.50 11.00 -4.36
C GLU A 64 -28.48 9.86 -4.68
N GLY A 65 -28.44 8.81 -3.85
CA GLY A 65 -29.23 7.59 -4.03
C GLY A 65 -28.68 6.59 -5.04
N ARG A 66 -27.59 6.89 -5.78
CA ARG A 66 -27.00 5.98 -6.78
C ARG A 66 -25.60 5.47 -6.43
N GLY A 67 -24.96 6.01 -5.40
CA GLY A 67 -23.60 5.67 -5.00
C GLY A 67 -22.55 6.60 -5.60
N SER A 68 -21.29 6.19 -5.52
CA SER A 68 -20.16 6.99 -6.01
C SER A 68 -19.12 6.14 -6.72
N THR A 69 -18.39 6.77 -7.63
CA THR A 69 -17.20 6.20 -8.27
C THR A 69 -16.04 7.15 -8.02
N PHE A 70 -15.04 6.66 -7.28
CA PHE A 70 -13.78 7.37 -7.08
C PHE A 70 -12.76 6.85 -8.07
N THR A 71 -12.09 7.74 -8.78
CA THR A 71 -11.08 7.36 -9.79
C THR A 71 -9.76 8.03 -9.46
N ILE A 72 -8.68 7.24 -9.44
CA ILE A 72 -7.31 7.75 -9.40
C ILE A 72 -6.62 7.47 -10.73
N VAL A 73 -5.81 8.43 -11.19
CA VAL A 73 -4.98 8.30 -12.39
C VAL A 73 -3.54 8.57 -11.97
N LEU A 74 -2.65 7.62 -12.24
CA LEU A 74 -1.24 7.69 -11.86
C LEU A 74 -0.34 7.45 -13.08
N PRO A 75 0.86 8.06 -13.14
CA PRO A 75 1.90 7.64 -14.08
C PRO A 75 2.27 6.17 -13.87
N ARG A 76 2.40 5.41 -14.96
CA ARG A 76 2.93 4.04 -14.89
C ARG A 76 4.39 4.09 -14.42
N ALA A 77 4.73 3.32 -13.39
CA ALA A 77 6.10 3.16 -12.95
C ALA A 77 6.94 2.52 -14.07
N VAL A 78 8.12 3.10 -14.33
CA VAL A 78 9.14 2.49 -15.18
C VAL A 78 10.00 1.63 -14.27
N ARG A 79 10.02 0.31 -14.49
CA ARG A 79 11.05 -0.53 -13.86
C ARG A 79 12.37 -0.22 -14.56
N SER A 80 13.38 0.21 -13.81
CA SER A 80 14.76 0.05 -14.25
C SER A 80 15.15 -1.40 -13.99
N ASP A 81 15.52 -2.13 -15.03
CA ASP A 81 15.91 -3.55 -14.94
C ASP A 81 17.24 -3.78 -14.18
N SER A 82 17.69 -2.82 -13.37
CA SER A 82 18.98 -2.81 -12.68
C SER A 82 18.94 -3.25 -11.20
N ASP A 83 17.76 -3.55 -10.65
CA ASP A 83 17.62 -3.84 -9.20
C ASP A 83 17.71 -5.35 -8.85
N ASP A 84 18.04 -6.23 -9.81
CA ASP A 84 18.06 -7.69 -9.64
C ASP A 84 19.48 -8.33 -9.58
N ASN A 85 20.51 -7.64 -9.08
CA ASN A 85 21.81 -8.31 -8.85
C ASN A 85 22.53 -7.86 -7.57
N GLU A 86 22.06 -8.36 -6.43
CA GLU A 86 22.95 -8.75 -5.33
C GLU A 86 22.52 -10.15 -4.87
N PRO A 87 23.21 -11.24 -5.25
CA PRO A 87 23.07 -12.48 -4.51
C PRO A 87 23.64 -12.23 -3.12
N ALA A 88 22.79 -12.36 -2.10
CA ALA A 88 23.24 -12.50 -0.72
C ALA A 88 24.20 -13.69 -0.65
N THR A 89 25.50 -13.42 -0.54
CA THR A 89 26.48 -14.45 -0.24
C THR A 89 26.32 -14.85 1.22
N ASP A 90 25.65 -15.99 1.46
CA ASP A 90 25.73 -16.71 2.73
C ASP A 90 27.16 -17.28 2.87
N GLU A 91 28.10 -16.50 3.40
CA GLU A 91 29.43 -16.97 3.80
C GLU A 91 29.38 -17.67 5.17
N PHE A 92 28.73 -18.83 5.24
CA PHE A 92 28.95 -19.79 6.32
C PHE A 92 28.98 -21.22 5.75
N ASN A 93 30.17 -21.67 5.32
CA ASN A 93 30.40 -23.10 5.09
C ASN A 93 31.82 -23.57 5.47
N GLU A 94 31.90 -24.20 6.65
CA GLU A 94 32.69 -25.38 7.04
C GLU A 94 34.22 -25.45 6.80
N GLN A 95 34.98 -25.23 7.88
CA GLN A 95 36.25 -25.95 8.14
C GLN A 95 36.25 -26.55 9.55
N SER A 96 35.87 -27.81 9.64
CA SER A 96 36.30 -28.70 10.73
C SER A 96 37.20 -29.77 10.12
N PRO A 97 38.45 -29.96 10.59
CA PRO A 97 39.30 -30.99 10.04
C PRO A 97 38.84 -32.37 10.52
N VAL A 98 38.67 -33.28 9.55
CA VAL A 98 38.45 -34.72 9.77
C VAL A 98 39.65 -35.29 10.51
N VAL A 99 39.45 -35.80 11.73
CA VAL A 99 40.46 -36.62 12.44
C VAL A 99 40.05 -38.09 12.29
N THR A 100 40.80 -38.82 11.46
CA THR A 100 40.68 -40.26 11.24
C THR A 100 41.14 -41.04 12.49
N PRO A 101 40.58 -42.23 12.81
CA PRO A 101 40.90 -42.93 14.05
C PRO A 101 42.23 -43.69 13.92
N ALA A 102 43.07 -43.64 14.95
CA ALA A 102 44.21 -44.53 15.09
C ALA A 102 44.03 -45.41 16.33
N SER A 103 43.98 -46.71 16.07
CA SER A 103 43.88 -47.81 17.02
C SER A 103 45.02 -47.87 18.05
N GLU A 104 44.72 -48.61 19.11
CA GLU A 104 45.63 -49.52 19.82
C GLU A 104 46.62 -48.96 20.86
N ARG A 105 46.30 -49.13 22.16
CA ARG A 105 46.74 -50.27 23.00
C ARG A 105 46.81 -49.89 24.49
N ASN A 106 46.20 -50.76 25.31
CA ASN A 106 46.65 -51.28 26.61
C ASN A 106 47.60 -50.42 27.48
N LEU A 107 47.29 -50.29 28.77
CA LEU A 107 47.70 -51.26 29.80
C LEU A 107 47.52 -50.68 31.22
N THR A 108 46.69 -51.36 32.01
CA THR A 108 46.80 -51.67 33.45
C THR A 108 47.86 -50.91 34.27
N ARG A 109 47.46 -50.19 35.33
CA ARG A 109 47.55 -50.63 36.74
C ARG A 109 46.90 -49.61 37.69
#